data_AF-A0A3C0K7W4-F1
#
_entry.id   AF-A0A3C0K7W4-F1
#
_cell.length_a   1.000
_cell.length_b   1.000
_cell.length_c   1.000
_cell.angle_alpha   90.00
_cell.angle_beta   90.00
_cell.angle_gamma   90.00
#
_symmetry.space_group_name_H-M   'P 1'
#
loop_
_entity.id
_entity.type
_entity.pdbx_description
1 polymer ?
#
loop_
_entity_poly.entity_id
_entity_poly.type
_entity_poly.pdbx_seq_one_letter_code
_entity_poly.pdbx_strand_id
1 'polypeptide(L)' 'ETEADACLTTRRGVACTIMVADCLPVLFTDRHGRFVAAAHAGWRGLAGGGEPGV' A
#
# COMPACT_ATOMS: atom_id res chain seq x y z
N GLU A 1 -5.19 16.64 -4.48
CA GLU A 1 -5.24 15.40 -3.67
C GLU A 1 -4.90 14.26 -4.61
N THR A 2 -4.18 13.24 -4.13
CA THR A 2 -3.82 12.08 -4.95
C THR A 2 -4.74 10.94 -4.58
N GLU A 3 -5.50 10.40 -5.54
CA GLU A 3 -6.21 9.13 -5.38
C GLU A 3 -5.22 7.98 -5.61
N ALA A 4 -5.12 7.08 -4.64
CA ALA A 4 -4.25 5.90 -4.68
C ALA A 4 -4.61 4.91 -3.57
N ASP A 5 -4.49 3.62 -3.85
CA ASP A 5 -4.65 2.50 -2.91
C ASP A 5 -3.30 2.00 -2.37
N ALA A 6 -2.19 2.66 -2.70
CA ALA A 6 -0.89 2.37 -2.13
C ALA A 6 -0.04 3.62 -1.87
N CYS A 7 0.79 3.55 -0.84
CA CYS A 7 1.78 4.58 -0.53
C CYS A 7 3.13 3.96 -0.15
N LEU A 8 4.21 4.68 -0.43
CA LEU A 8 5.59 4.29 -0.11
C LEU A 8 6.36 5.49 0.42
N THR A 9 7.26 5.24 1.37
CA THR A 9 8.22 6.24 1.81
C THR A 9 9.59 5.61 2.09
N THR A 10 10.64 6.34 1.73
CA THR A 10 12.03 6.11 2.17
C THR A 10 12.43 7.09 3.28
N ARG A 11 11.56 8.07 3.61
CA ARG A 11 11.82 9.09 4.62
C ARG A 11 11.55 8.53 6.01
N ARG A 12 12.54 8.65 6.90
CA ARG A 12 12.40 8.35 8.33
C ARG A 12 11.37 9.29 8.97
N GLY A 13 10.61 8.77 9.93
CA GLY A 13 9.59 9.54 10.66
C GLY A 13 8.29 9.79 9.89
N VAL A 14 8.15 9.27 8.66
CA VAL A 14 6.90 9.30 7.89
C VAL A 14 6.29 7.89 7.93
N ALA A 15 5.03 7.79 8.35
CA ALA A 15 4.30 6.53 8.36
C ALA A 15 3.52 6.34 7.05
N CYS A 16 3.61 5.15 6.46
CA CYS A 16 2.67 4.70 5.44
C CYS A 16 1.42 4.16 6.13
N THR A 17 0.27 4.77 5.87
CA THR A 17 -1.00 4.39 6.49
C THR A 17 -1.99 3.95 5.43
N ILE A 18 -2.76 2.90 5.74
CA ILE A 18 -3.89 2.49 4.94
C ILE A 18 -5.08 2.21 5.85
N MET A 19 -6.27 2.62 5.43
CA MET A 19 -7.52 2.33 6.13
C MET A 19 -8.26 1.26 5.36
N VAL A 20 -8.77 0.27 6.09
CA VAL A 20 -9.53 -0.83 5.51
C VAL A 20 -10.79 -1.07 6.33
N ALA A 21 -11.82 -1.55 5.65
CA ALA A 21 -12.94 -2.25 6.26
C ALA A 21 -13.09 -3.54 5.45
N ASP A 22 -12.72 -4.68 6.05
CA ASP A 22 -12.68 -6.03 5.48
C ASP A 22 -11.62 -6.34 4.41
N CYS A 23 -11.19 -5.36 3.62
CA CYS A 23 -10.14 -5.58 2.61
C CYS A 23 -8.78 -5.93 3.23
N LEU A 24 -7.90 -6.57 2.45
CA LEU A 24 -6.59 -7.04 2.94
C LEU A 24 -5.58 -5.88 2.97
N PRO A 25 -5.07 -5.46 4.14
CA PRO A 25 -3.94 -4.54 4.19
C PRO A 25 -2.64 -5.31 3.90
N VAL A 26 -1.79 -4.75 3.03
CA VAL A 26 -0.48 -5.33 2.73
C VAL A 26 0.63 -4.34 3.08
N LEU A 27 1.55 -4.75 3.93
CA LEU A 27 2.71 -3.96 4.34
C LEU A 27 3.98 -4.53 3.69
N PHE A 28 4.80 -3.64 3.13
CA PHE A 28 6.03 -4.02 2.45
C PHE A 28 7.25 -3.30 3.03
N THR A 29 8.38 -3.98 2.96
CA THR A 29 9.71 -3.41 3.09
C THR A 29 10.68 -4.32 2.31
N ASP A 30 11.89 -3.85 2.02
CA ASP A 30 12.94 -4.76 1.59
C ASP A 30 13.65 -5.40 2.78
N ARG A 31 14.42 -6.45 2.53
CA ARG A 31 15.20 -7.16 3.57
C ARG A 31 16.20 -6.28 4.33
N HIS A 32 16.50 -5.09 3.81
CA HIS A 32 17.43 -4.14 4.40
C HIS A 32 16.72 -2.99 5.13
N GLY A 33 15.38 -2.94 5.13
CA GLY A 33 14.60 -1.89 5.77
C GLY A 33 14.76 -0.50 5.13
N ARG A 34 15.07 -0.42 3.83
CA ARG A 34 15.37 0.86 3.15
C ARG A 34 14.14 1.69 2.82
N PHE A 35 12.97 1.07 2.79
CA PHE A 35 11.68 1.74 2.58
C PHE A 35 10.58 1.02 3.36
N VAL A 36 9.45 1.70 3.55
CA VAL A 36 8.19 1.07 3.93
C VAL A 36 7.12 1.43 2.93
N ALA A 37 6.17 0.54 2.72
CA ALA A 37 4.98 0.81 1.92
C ALA A 37 3.76 0.13 2.52
N ALA A 38 2.59 0.69 2.25
CA ALA A 38 1.30 0.11 2.62
C ALA A 38 0.37 0.14 1.41
N ALA A 39 -0.37 -0.93 1.18
CA ALA A 39 -1.38 -1.03 0.12
C ALA A 39 -2.70 -1.56 0.65
N HIS A 40 -3.79 -1.03 0.13
CA HIS A 40 -5.14 -1.57 0.26
C HIS A 40 -5.37 -2.57 -0.86
N ALA A 41 -5.59 -3.84 -0.51
CA ALA A 41 -5.86 -4.88 -1.47
C ALA A 41 -7.30 -5.39 -1.29
N GLY A 42 -8.25 -4.70 -1.95
CA GLY A 42 -9.57 -5.27 -2.20
C GLY A 42 -9.49 -6.48 -3.13
N TRP A 43 -10.55 -7.31 -3.16
CA TRP A 43 -10.55 -8.57 -3.93
C TRP A 43 -10.20 -8.40 -5.42
N ARG A 44 -10.60 -7.27 -6.04
CA ARG A 44 -10.31 -6.96 -7.44
C ARG A 44 -8.82 -6.70 -7.67
N GLY A 45 -8.21 -5.90 -6.79
CA GLY A 45 -6.78 -5.62 -6.83
C GLY A 45 -5.95 -6.88 -6.55
N LEU A 46 -6.37 -7.69 -5.57
CA LEU A 46 -5.69 -8.93 -5.23
C LEU A 46 -5.77 -9.99 -6.35
N ALA A 47 -6.90 -10.06 -7.06
CA ALA A 47 -7.06 -10.94 -8.22
C ALA A 47 -6.26 -10.49 -9.47
N GLY A 48 -5.58 -9.33 -9.40
CA GLY A 48 -4.84 -8.76 -10.53
C GLY A 48 -5.72 -8.16 -11.63
N GLY A 49 -7.00 -7.91 -11.33
CA GLY A 49 -7.99 -7.40 -12.30
C GLY A 49 -8.30 -5.91 -12.17
N GLY A 50 -7.52 -5.16 -11.37
CA GLY A 50 -7.65 -3.71 -11.22
C GLY A 50 -6.76 -2.94 -12.20
N GLU A 51 -7.20 -1.73 -12.56
CA GLU A 51 -6.35 -0.74 -13.22
C GLU A 51 -5.13 -0.43 -12.33
N PRO A 52 -3.91 -0.25 -12.86
CA PRO A 52 -2.74 0.09 -12.05
C PRO A 52 -2.94 1.46 -11.38
N GLY A 53 -3.10 1.48 -10.06
CA GLY A 53 -3.17 2.73 -9.29
C GLY A 53 -4.56 3.33 -9.09
N VAL A 54 -5.62 2.52 -9.16
CA VAL A 54 -6.61 2.61 -8.08
C VAL A 54 -5.94 1.96 -6.89
#